data_AF-U6M8G0-F1
#
_entry.id   AF-U6M8G0-F1
#
_cell.length_a   1.000
_cell.length_b   1.000
_cell.length_c   1.000
_cell.angle_alpha   90.00
_cell.angle_beta   90.00
_cell.angle_gamma   90.00
#
_symmetry.space_group_name_H-M   'P 1'
#
loop_
_entity.id
_entity.type
_entity.pdbx_description
1 polymer ?
#
loop_
_entity_poly.entity_id
_entity_poly.type
_entity_poly.pdbx_seq_one_letter_code
_entity_poly.pdbx_strand_id
1 'polypeptide(L)'
;MAVQGKGAVRTWLDWLSPEQGAGDAIHPSGKQNIENTNQTAPEEGVFVLRKFIGKQVGVTKPLLVVFSLLLLSAVLFRVSSRRSNMNLSSPGISSHIEWASLSLYDHIIQKYLDELNDAEDEMNMAWLSSGKSVREDFRKHFTPSLNDGQAPTEDPLATINDHVAKMRECEFPFDSSAKVRSDFLKHLQLLLSICRTVTLRLEELKWSASLKEGTAGPLGLPVYEGRDRIPDREETSSISKSAEADEFLDALGMVGSEPSQPIDAKVADKLSQLILVEEKRNICNLEARYYFERFLQHFGEDDAFTATPSTAKHQIPYNGKPFRTGALAQAAAQIFREYEGNTNYRRIRKIHQIADNWTRGPVLGAAKQQERANEHKFERRLHTKRDQMRMLLKKGIEYDDLEMIALFLL
;
A
#
# COMPACT_ATOMS: atom_id res chain seq x y z
N MET A 1 9.31 38.81 54.37
CA MET A 1 9.68 37.40 54.07
C MET A 1 8.69 36.89 53.04
N ALA A 2 9.14 36.57 51.84
CA ALA A 2 8.32 36.09 50.73
C ALA A 2 8.60 34.60 50.51
N VAL A 3 7.55 33.79 50.38
CA VAL A 3 7.65 32.41 49.87
C VAL A 3 6.59 32.25 48.78
N GLN A 4 7.07 31.85 47.61
CA GLN A 4 6.37 31.74 46.33
C GLN A 4 6.25 30.25 46.00
N GLY A 5 5.01 29.73 45.88
CA GLY A 5 4.75 28.36 45.42
C GLY A 5 4.39 28.34 43.93
N LYS A 6 5.25 27.73 43.10
CA LYS A 6 4.96 27.42 41.69
C LYS A 6 4.62 25.93 41.58
N GLY A 7 3.39 25.63 41.17
CA GLY A 7 2.98 24.32 40.67
C GLY A 7 3.54 24.07 39.27
N ALA A 8 4.13 22.90 39.07
CA ALA A 8 4.63 22.46 37.77
C ALA A 8 3.45 21.98 36.90
N VAL A 9 3.23 22.68 35.79
CA VAL A 9 2.33 22.27 34.71
C VAL A 9 3.07 21.26 33.83
N ARG A 10 2.56 20.04 33.74
CA ARG A 10 3.00 19.06 32.72
C ARG A 10 2.51 19.51 31.35
N THR A 11 3.39 19.51 30.36
CA THR A 11 3.08 19.90 28.99
C THR A 11 2.78 18.68 28.12
N TRP A 12 1.94 18.90 27.11
CA TRP A 12 1.39 17.91 26.18
C TRP A 12 2.44 17.12 25.36
N LEU A 13 3.70 17.57 25.38
CA LEU A 13 4.83 16.94 24.69
C LEU A 13 5.29 15.62 25.34
N ASP A 14 4.99 15.38 26.62
CA ASP A 14 5.37 14.15 27.31
C ASP A 14 4.56 12.91 26.84
N TRP A 15 3.48 13.11 26.08
CA TRP A 15 2.63 12.02 25.55
C TRP A 15 3.10 11.43 24.21
N LEU A 16 4.16 11.98 23.59
CA LEU A 16 4.62 11.57 22.25
C LEU A 16 5.86 10.67 22.25
N SER A 17 6.37 10.25 23.40
CA SER A 17 7.42 9.23 23.48
C SER A 17 6.79 7.83 23.45
N PRO A 18 7.15 6.94 22.51
CA PRO A 18 6.77 5.54 22.59
C PRO A 18 7.52 4.88 23.76
N GLU A 19 6.79 4.43 24.79
CA GLU A 19 7.35 3.65 25.89
C GLU A 19 7.99 2.35 25.37
N GLN A 20 9.25 2.14 25.73
CA GLN A 20 9.91 0.83 25.66
C GLN A 20 9.29 -0.07 26.72
N GLY A 21 8.50 -1.06 26.29
CA GLY A 21 7.92 -2.05 27.18
C GLY A 21 8.99 -2.99 27.74
N ALA A 22 9.32 -2.82 29.02
CA ALA A 22 9.76 -3.91 29.90
C ALA A 22 8.52 -4.50 30.57
N GLY A 23 8.39 -5.83 30.52
CA GLY A 23 7.23 -6.53 31.06
C GLY A 23 7.20 -6.56 32.58
N ASP A 24 5.99 -6.72 33.13
CA ASP A 24 5.73 -7.72 34.15
C ASP A 24 4.23 -8.01 34.29
N ALA A 25 3.97 -9.24 34.70
CA ALA A 25 2.68 -9.90 34.84
C ALA A 25 1.75 -9.24 35.88
N ILE A 26 0.43 -9.50 35.76
CA ILE A 26 -0.48 -9.79 36.90
C ILE A 26 -1.77 -10.45 36.37
N HIS A 27 -2.23 -11.45 37.14
CA HIS A 27 -3.43 -12.27 37.00
C HIS A 27 -4.77 -11.50 37.15
N PRO A 28 -5.91 -12.08 36.73
CA PRO A 28 -7.23 -11.49 36.84
C PRO A 28 -7.95 -11.90 38.14
N SER A 29 -8.70 -10.97 38.72
CA SER A 29 -9.74 -11.28 39.70
C SER A 29 -11.01 -10.50 39.36
N GLY A 30 -12.11 -11.22 39.14
CA GLY A 30 -13.40 -10.64 38.79
C GLY A 30 -14.19 -10.08 39.98
N LYS A 31 -15.29 -9.40 39.65
CA LYS A 31 -16.51 -9.41 40.45
C LYS A 31 -17.71 -8.99 39.60
N GLN A 32 -18.71 -9.87 39.61
CA GLN A 32 -20.07 -9.66 39.12
C GLN A 32 -20.87 -8.77 40.09
N ASN A 33 -22.07 -8.41 39.62
CA ASN A 33 -23.30 -8.03 40.32
C ASN A 33 -23.63 -6.52 40.29
N ILE A 34 -24.87 -6.04 40.15
CA ILE A 34 -26.21 -6.63 39.94
C ILE A 34 -27.14 -5.46 39.52
N GLU A 35 -28.09 -5.77 38.63
CA GLU A 35 -29.47 -5.29 38.40
C GLU A 35 -30.01 -3.87 38.69
N ASN A 36 -31.00 -3.57 37.81
CA ASN A 36 -32.29 -2.87 38.02
C ASN A 36 -32.28 -1.34 38.05
N THR A 37 -33.16 -0.61 37.36
CA THR A 37 -34.62 -0.82 37.31
C THR A 37 -35.30 -0.13 36.11
N ASN A 38 -36.49 -0.63 35.79
CA ASN A 38 -37.41 -0.34 34.70
C ASN A 38 -38.09 1.05 34.68
N GLN A 39 -38.66 1.35 33.48
CA GLN A 39 -39.94 2.07 33.21
C GLN A 39 -39.98 3.57 33.55
N THR A 40 -40.59 4.49 32.79
CA THR A 40 -41.73 4.44 31.86
C THR A 40 -41.74 5.76 31.07
N ALA A 41 -42.12 5.72 29.78
CA ALA A 41 -42.66 6.87 29.04
C ALA A 41 -44.16 7.03 29.39
N PRO A 42 -44.87 8.17 29.14
CA PRO A 42 -45.10 8.64 27.76
C PRO A 42 -45.33 10.17 27.58
N GLU A 43 -45.65 10.53 26.33
CA GLU A 43 -46.44 11.67 25.85
C GLU A 43 -45.75 12.94 25.29
N GLU A 44 -45.88 13.04 23.96
CA GLU A 44 -46.42 14.17 23.19
C GLU A 44 -45.73 15.54 23.28
N GLY A 45 -44.85 15.78 22.30
CA GLY A 45 -44.36 17.12 21.94
C GLY A 45 -44.54 17.36 20.44
N VAL A 46 -45.61 18.06 20.09
CA VAL A 46 -45.95 18.57 18.76
C VAL A 46 -44.83 19.47 18.22
N PHE A 47 -44.17 19.07 17.13
CA PHE A 47 -43.22 19.92 16.42
C PHE A 47 -43.95 20.90 15.50
N VAL A 48 -43.89 22.17 15.87
CA VAL A 48 -44.31 23.32 15.06
C VAL A 48 -43.43 23.40 13.80
N LEU A 49 -44.02 23.06 12.66
CA LEU A 49 -43.39 23.20 11.34
C LEU A 49 -43.28 24.69 10.98
N ARG A 50 -42.07 25.26 11.13
CA ARG A 50 -41.78 26.65 10.78
C ARG A 50 -41.78 26.81 9.25
N LYS A 51 -42.80 27.50 8.77
CA LYS A 51 -43.04 27.93 7.38
C LYS A 51 -41.81 28.68 6.82
N PHE A 52 -41.05 28.06 5.93
CA PHE A 52 -40.04 28.77 5.13
C PHE A 52 -40.72 29.44 3.92
N ILE A 53 -40.70 30.78 3.94
CA ILE A 53 -41.09 31.62 2.81
C ILE A 53 -39.95 31.56 1.79
N GLY A 54 -40.25 30.98 0.62
CA GLY A 54 -39.31 30.84 -0.48
C GLY A 54 -38.97 32.19 -1.11
N LYS A 55 -37.68 32.53 -1.11
CA LYS A 55 -37.09 33.40 -2.13
C LYS A 55 -36.68 32.52 -3.30
N GLN A 56 -37.19 32.82 -4.50
CA GLN A 56 -36.71 32.25 -5.75
C GLN A 56 -35.21 32.53 -5.90
N VAL A 57 -34.38 31.54 -5.63
CA VAL A 57 -32.97 31.54 -6.03
C VAL A 57 -32.92 30.92 -7.42
N GLY A 58 -32.36 31.67 -8.36
CA GLY A 58 -32.32 31.34 -9.79
C GLY A 58 -31.89 29.90 -10.07
N VAL A 59 -32.56 29.32 -11.07
CA VAL A 59 -32.55 27.92 -11.53
C VAL A 59 -31.16 27.39 -11.95
N THR A 60 -30.12 28.22 -11.91
CA THR A 60 -28.76 27.85 -12.33
C THR A 60 -27.94 27.11 -11.27
N LYS A 61 -28.19 27.31 -9.97
CA LYS A 61 -27.44 26.62 -8.89
C LYS A 61 -27.74 25.12 -8.74
N PRO A 62 -29.00 24.62 -8.81
CA PRO A 62 -29.24 23.19 -8.67
C PRO A 62 -28.68 22.40 -9.86
N LEU A 63 -28.58 23.02 -11.05
CA LEU A 63 -28.06 22.38 -12.25
C LEU A 63 -26.56 22.10 -12.15
N LEU A 64 -25.78 23.02 -11.56
CA LEU A 64 -24.36 22.81 -11.29
C LEU A 64 -24.10 21.70 -10.26
N VAL A 65 -24.95 21.59 -9.24
CA VAL A 65 -24.86 20.51 -8.25
C VAL A 65 -25.15 19.16 -8.91
N VAL A 66 -26.16 19.07 -9.78
CA VAL A 66 -26.48 17.85 -10.53
C VAL A 66 -25.37 17.48 -11.51
N PHE A 67 -24.79 18.45 -12.23
CA PHE A 67 -23.64 18.19 -13.11
C PHE A 67 -22.39 17.76 -12.34
N SER A 68 -22.14 18.34 -11.17
CA SER A 68 -21.02 17.95 -10.31
C SER A 68 -21.21 16.53 -9.76
N LEU A 69 -22.42 16.17 -9.33
CA LEU A 69 -22.78 14.80 -8.93
C LEU A 69 -22.66 13.81 -10.08
N LEU A 70 -23.06 14.19 -11.30
CA LEU A 70 -22.92 13.34 -12.49
C LEU A 70 -21.45 13.15 -12.87
N LEU A 71 -20.62 14.19 -12.83
CA LEU A 71 -19.18 14.09 -13.09
C LEU A 71 -18.46 13.28 -12.00
N LEU A 72 -18.79 13.49 -10.73
CA LEU A 72 -18.27 12.70 -9.61
C LEU A 72 -18.70 11.24 -9.74
N SER A 73 -19.95 10.98 -10.13
CA SER A 73 -20.44 9.63 -10.38
C SER A 73 -19.78 8.99 -11.59
N ALA A 74 -19.45 9.74 -12.64
CA ALA A 74 -18.73 9.24 -13.81
C ALA A 74 -17.26 8.96 -13.50
N VAL A 75 -16.60 9.78 -12.68
CA VAL A 75 -15.22 9.54 -12.21
C VAL A 75 -15.18 8.35 -11.26
N LEU A 76 -16.09 8.29 -10.28
CA LEU A 76 -16.25 7.14 -9.40
C LEU A 76 -16.65 5.88 -10.17
N PHE A 77 -17.48 5.99 -11.22
CA PHE A 77 -17.82 4.87 -12.10
C PHE A 77 -16.66 4.48 -13.02
N ARG A 78 -15.75 5.39 -13.41
CA ARG A 78 -14.53 5.04 -14.18
C ARG A 78 -13.48 4.35 -13.30
N VAL A 79 -13.31 4.83 -12.06
CA VAL A 79 -12.47 4.21 -11.04
C VAL A 79 -13.08 2.87 -10.58
N SER A 80 -14.41 2.81 -10.47
CA SER A 80 -15.16 1.59 -10.14
C SER A 80 -15.25 0.62 -11.31
N SER A 81 -15.37 1.05 -12.57
CA SER A 81 -15.46 0.14 -13.73
C SER A 81 -14.12 -0.49 -14.09
N ARG A 82 -13.01 0.21 -13.79
CA ARG A 82 -11.68 -0.43 -13.76
C ARG A 82 -11.57 -1.50 -12.66
N ARG A 83 -12.44 -1.45 -11.65
CA ARG A 83 -12.56 -2.42 -10.54
C ARG A 83 -13.70 -3.43 -10.72
N SER A 84 -14.75 -3.11 -11.49
CA SER A 84 -16.01 -3.86 -11.60
C SER A 84 -16.18 -4.59 -12.93
N ASN A 85 -15.22 -4.46 -13.86
CA ASN A 85 -15.06 -5.43 -14.95
C ASN A 85 -14.38 -6.74 -14.48
N MET A 86 -14.00 -6.84 -13.21
CA MET A 86 -13.86 -8.12 -12.52
C MET A 86 -15.18 -8.48 -11.82
N ASN A 87 -16.26 -8.61 -12.58
CA ASN A 87 -17.28 -9.62 -12.25
C ASN A 87 -16.68 -11.01 -12.54
N LEU A 88 -15.61 -11.34 -11.82
CA LEU A 88 -15.27 -12.71 -11.52
C LEU A 88 -16.10 -13.00 -10.27
N SER A 89 -17.27 -13.59 -10.48
CA SER A 89 -17.76 -14.61 -9.57
C SER A 89 -16.58 -15.56 -9.39
N SER A 90 -15.76 -15.31 -8.38
CA SER A 90 -14.61 -16.14 -8.08
C SER A 90 -15.23 -17.50 -7.75
N PRO A 91 -14.95 -18.56 -8.51
CA PRO A 91 -15.09 -19.88 -7.90
C PRO A 91 -14.05 -19.84 -6.81
N GLY A 92 -14.49 -19.60 -5.56
CA GLY A 92 -13.71 -20.01 -4.42
C GLY A 92 -13.40 -21.46 -4.70
N ILE A 93 -12.13 -21.76 -4.95
CA ILE A 93 -11.62 -23.12 -5.00
C ILE A 93 -11.69 -23.57 -3.55
N SER A 94 -12.92 -23.81 -3.07
CA SER A 94 -13.12 -24.50 -1.81
C SER A 94 -12.49 -25.88 -2.03
N SER A 95 -11.81 -26.35 -0.99
CA SER A 95 -11.20 -27.68 -0.88
C SER A 95 -12.14 -28.87 -1.19
N HIS A 96 -13.41 -28.61 -1.55
CA HIS A 96 -14.38 -29.56 -2.10
C HIS A 96 -14.42 -29.66 -3.63
N ILE A 97 -13.37 -29.27 -4.37
CA ILE A 97 -13.19 -29.77 -5.75
C ILE A 97 -12.60 -31.19 -5.70
N GLU A 98 -13.31 -32.10 -5.01
CA GLU A 98 -13.27 -33.50 -5.36
C GLU A 98 -14.02 -33.60 -6.70
N TRP A 99 -13.25 -33.77 -7.78
CA TRP A 99 -13.77 -34.20 -9.09
C TRP A 99 -14.58 -33.18 -9.91
N ALA A 100 -14.14 -31.91 -9.99
CA ALA A 100 -14.48 -31.15 -11.19
C ALA A 100 -13.82 -31.82 -12.41
N SER A 101 -14.58 -31.94 -13.51
CA SER A 101 -14.16 -32.64 -14.73
C SER A 101 -12.77 -32.19 -15.19
N LEU A 102 -11.92 -33.13 -15.65
CA LEU A 102 -10.57 -32.83 -16.14
C LEU A 102 -10.56 -31.67 -17.16
N SER A 103 -11.62 -31.58 -17.98
CA SER A 103 -11.82 -30.51 -18.96
C SER A 103 -11.91 -29.09 -18.39
N LEU A 104 -12.42 -28.93 -17.16
CA LEU A 104 -12.49 -27.63 -16.51
C LEU A 104 -11.09 -27.13 -16.12
N TYR A 105 -10.24 -28.04 -15.64
CA TYR A 105 -8.85 -27.71 -15.31
C TYR A 105 -8.05 -27.33 -16.56
N ASP A 106 -8.31 -27.97 -17.70
CA ASP A 106 -7.57 -27.71 -18.94
C ASP A 106 -7.81 -26.29 -19.45
N HIS A 107 -9.09 -25.88 -19.54
CA HIS A 107 -9.46 -24.53 -19.91
C HIS A 107 -8.90 -23.48 -18.93
N ILE A 108 -8.89 -23.78 -17.62
CA ILE A 108 -8.35 -22.88 -16.61
C ILE A 108 -6.84 -22.68 -16.81
N ILE A 109 -6.07 -23.75 -16.98
CA ILE A 109 -4.61 -23.65 -17.15
C ILE A 109 -4.29 -22.91 -18.46
N GLN A 110 -4.99 -23.21 -19.56
CA GLN A 110 -4.77 -22.51 -20.83
C GLN A 110 -5.00 -20.99 -20.67
N LYS A 111 -6.10 -20.61 -20.02
CA LYS A 111 -6.37 -19.21 -19.71
C LYS A 111 -5.24 -18.56 -18.90
N TYR A 112 -4.70 -19.27 -17.91
CA TYR A 112 -3.58 -18.75 -17.11
C TYR A 112 -2.28 -18.64 -17.92
N LEU A 113 -2.01 -19.53 -18.87
CA LEU A 113 -0.88 -19.42 -19.80
C LEU A 113 -1.03 -18.17 -20.68
N ASP A 114 -2.22 -17.94 -21.22
CA ASP A 114 -2.50 -16.75 -22.03
C ASP A 114 -2.33 -15.47 -21.17
N GLU A 115 -2.87 -15.45 -19.95
CA GLU A 115 -2.68 -14.34 -19.00
C GLU A 115 -1.21 -14.13 -18.61
N LEU A 116 -0.40 -15.20 -18.52
CA LEU A 116 1.03 -15.10 -18.27
C LEU A 116 1.76 -14.43 -19.43
N ASN A 117 1.36 -14.74 -20.67
CA ASN A 117 1.94 -14.11 -21.85
C ASN A 117 1.67 -12.61 -21.88
N ASP A 118 0.41 -12.23 -21.69
CA ASP A 118 0.01 -10.82 -21.63
C ASP A 118 0.75 -10.09 -20.50
N ALA A 119 0.87 -10.71 -19.32
CA ALA A 119 1.55 -10.11 -18.17
C ALA A 119 3.07 -9.97 -18.37
N GLU A 120 3.72 -10.93 -19.04
CA GLU A 120 5.14 -10.83 -19.38
C GLU A 120 5.37 -9.70 -20.41
N ASP A 121 4.53 -9.59 -21.43
CA ASP A 121 4.60 -8.51 -22.43
C ASP A 121 4.41 -7.14 -21.76
N GLU A 122 3.40 -7.00 -20.89
CA GLU A 122 3.18 -5.78 -20.12
C GLU A 122 4.38 -5.44 -19.23
N MET A 123 4.98 -6.42 -18.55
CA MET A 123 6.17 -6.25 -17.72
C MET A 123 7.36 -5.74 -18.54
N ASN A 124 7.65 -6.39 -19.66
CA ASN A 124 8.76 -5.99 -20.53
C ASN A 124 8.53 -4.60 -21.14
N MET A 125 7.30 -4.29 -21.56
CA MET A 125 6.95 -2.95 -22.05
C MET A 125 7.04 -1.88 -20.96
N ALA A 126 6.62 -2.19 -19.72
CA ALA A 126 6.75 -1.28 -18.59
C ALA A 126 8.23 -0.99 -18.29
N TRP A 127 9.10 -2.00 -18.36
CA TRP A 127 10.54 -1.86 -18.18
C TRP A 127 11.17 -1.02 -19.31
N LEU A 128 10.91 -1.36 -20.57
CA LEU A 128 11.43 -0.67 -21.75
C LEU A 128 11.00 0.80 -21.81
N SER A 129 9.78 1.12 -21.38
CA SER A 129 9.28 2.49 -21.30
C SER A 129 9.73 3.25 -20.04
N SER A 130 10.39 2.59 -19.08
CA SER A 130 10.92 3.25 -17.88
C SER A 130 12.19 4.03 -18.16
N GLY A 131 12.25 5.27 -17.68
CA GLY A 131 13.49 6.06 -17.68
C GLY A 131 14.58 5.46 -16.78
N LYS A 132 15.83 5.89 -16.99
CA LYS A 132 17.00 5.37 -16.27
C LYS A 132 16.85 5.44 -14.74
N SER A 133 16.39 6.58 -14.21
CA SER A 133 16.16 6.79 -12.78
C SER A 133 15.16 5.79 -12.18
N VAL A 134 14.03 5.54 -12.87
CA VAL A 134 13.03 4.55 -12.45
C VAL A 134 13.61 3.14 -12.41
N ARG A 135 14.41 2.75 -13.40
CA ARG A 135 15.06 1.42 -13.43
C ARG A 135 16.11 1.27 -12.33
N GLU A 136 16.84 2.34 -12.01
CA GLU A 136 17.80 2.37 -10.90
C GLU A 136 17.11 2.24 -9.55
N ASP A 137 16.03 2.99 -9.33
CA ASP A 137 15.19 2.86 -8.13
C ASP A 137 14.57 1.47 -8.04
N PHE A 138 14.13 0.89 -9.16
CA PHE A 138 13.59 -0.47 -9.19
C PHE A 138 14.64 -1.49 -8.74
N ARG A 139 15.84 -1.41 -9.30
CA ARG A 139 16.96 -2.25 -8.89
C ARG A 139 17.27 -2.09 -7.41
N LYS A 140 17.36 -0.85 -6.93
CA LYS A 140 17.70 -0.58 -5.53
C LYS A 140 16.68 -1.17 -4.54
N HIS A 141 15.40 -1.17 -4.90
CA HIS A 141 14.31 -1.40 -3.93
C HIS A 141 13.53 -2.70 -4.12
N PHE A 142 13.52 -3.25 -5.33
CA PHE A 142 12.70 -4.39 -5.71
C PHE A 142 13.50 -5.55 -6.31
N THR A 143 14.83 -5.45 -6.32
CA THR A 143 15.69 -6.58 -6.70
C THR A 143 16.47 -7.07 -5.49
N PRO A 144 16.70 -8.39 -5.38
CA PRO A 144 17.50 -8.95 -4.30
C PRO A 144 18.83 -8.22 -4.20
N SER A 145 19.18 -7.75 -2.99
CA SER A 145 20.42 -7.04 -2.67
C SER A 145 20.72 -7.10 -1.18
N LEU A 146 21.96 -7.41 -0.81
CA LEU A 146 22.34 -7.49 0.61
C LEU A 146 22.61 -6.12 1.23
N ASN A 147 23.09 -5.17 0.41
CA ASN A 147 23.48 -3.82 0.83
C ASN A 147 23.01 -2.77 -0.18
N ASP A 148 22.86 -1.54 0.28
CA ASP A 148 22.63 -0.39 -0.60
C ASP A 148 23.84 -0.15 -1.50
N GLY A 149 23.59 0.17 -2.78
CA GLY A 149 24.65 0.48 -3.74
C GLY A 149 25.42 -0.73 -4.28
N GLN A 150 25.07 -1.96 -3.88
CA GLN A 150 25.53 -3.14 -4.59
C GLN A 150 24.93 -3.11 -6.00
N ALA A 151 25.76 -2.83 -7.01
CA ALA A 151 25.31 -2.80 -8.39
C ALA A 151 24.77 -4.20 -8.75
N PRO A 152 23.50 -4.34 -9.17
CA PRO A 152 23.05 -5.57 -9.80
C PRO A 152 23.90 -5.73 -11.06
N THR A 153 24.59 -6.85 -11.15
CA THR A 153 25.49 -7.14 -12.27
C THR A 153 24.73 -7.45 -13.56
N GLU A 154 23.43 -7.74 -13.49
CA GLU A 154 22.61 -8.24 -14.60
C GLU A 154 21.25 -7.54 -14.69
N ASP A 155 20.56 -7.75 -15.82
CA ASP A 155 19.20 -7.30 -16.03
C ASP A 155 18.25 -7.97 -15.01
N PRO A 156 17.56 -7.20 -14.14
CA PRO A 156 16.75 -7.79 -13.09
C PRO A 156 15.55 -8.59 -13.58
N LEU A 157 15.20 -8.49 -14.88
CA LEU A 157 14.13 -9.28 -15.48
C LEU A 157 14.63 -10.57 -16.13
N ALA A 158 15.95 -10.75 -16.32
CA ALA A 158 16.49 -11.88 -17.06
C ALA A 158 16.06 -13.22 -16.47
N THR A 159 16.19 -13.38 -15.14
CA THR A 159 15.78 -14.62 -14.47
C THR A 159 14.27 -14.85 -14.57
N ILE A 160 13.45 -13.80 -14.45
CA ILE A 160 11.99 -13.90 -14.58
C ILE A 160 11.63 -14.38 -15.99
N ASN A 161 12.19 -13.73 -17.01
CA ASN A 161 11.95 -14.08 -18.42
C ASN A 161 12.42 -15.50 -18.74
N ASP A 162 13.55 -15.96 -18.19
CA ASP A 162 14.02 -17.34 -18.34
C ASP A 162 13.02 -18.34 -17.73
N HIS A 163 12.49 -18.06 -16.54
CA HIS A 163 11.47 -18.91 -15.92
C HIS A 163 10.14 -18.91 -16.69
N VAL A 164 9.72 -17.77 -17.25
CA VAL A 164 8.53 -17.67 -18.11
C VAL A 164 8.72 -18.47 -19.40
N ALA A 165 9.87 -18.31 -20.07
CA ALA A 165 10.21 -19.06 -21.28
C ALA A 165 10.18 -20.58 -21.02
N LYS A 166 10.85 -21.05 -19.96
CA LYS A 166 10.82 -22.46 -19.57
C LYS A 166 9.42 -22.96 -19.25
N MET A 167 8.60 -22.14 -18.61
CA MET A 167 7.21 -22.51 -18.30
C MET A 167 6.35 -22.66 -19.57
N ARG A 168 6.60 -21.86 -20.61
CA ARG A 168 5.92 -21.98 -21.92
C ARG A 168 6.33 -23.23 -22.68
N GLU A 169 7.59 -23.63 -22.57
CA GLU A 169 8.13 -24.82 -23.22
C GLU A 169 7.70 -26.12 -22.52
N CYS A 170 7.19 -26.05 -21.29
CA CYS A 170 6.67 -27.21 -20.59
C CYS A 170 5.52 -27.85 -21.38
N GLU A 171 5.62 -29.16 -21.58
CA GLU A 171 4.48 -29.94 -22.05
C GLU A 171 3.32 -29.81 -21.07
N PHE A 172 2.15 -29.53 -21.63
CA PHE A 172 0.96 -29.37 -20.83
C PHE A 172 0.56 -30.71 -20.20
N PRO A 173 0.32 -30.77 -18.88
CA PRO A 173 0.13 -32.03 -18.16
C PRO A 173 -1.31 -32.58 -18.28
N PHE A 174 -1.86 -32.72 -19.50
CA PHE A 174 -3.26 -33.13 -19.75
C PHE A 174 -3.58 -34.48 -19.08
N ASP A 175 -2.74 -35.48 -19.35
CA ASP A 175 -2.92 -36.87 -18.87
C ASP A 175 -2.17 -37.14 -17.56
N SER A 176 -1.67 -36.10 -16.90
CA SER A 176 -0.89 -36.24 -15.67
C SER A 176 -1.78 -36.32 -14.43
N SER A 177 -1.20 -36.79 -13.32
CA SER A 177 -1.88 -36.83 -12.03
C SER A 177 -2.38 -35.44 -11.59
N ALA A 178 -3.46 -35.43 -10.79
CA ALA A 178 -4.01 -34.20 -10.22
C ALA A 178 -2.95 -33.36 -9.47
N LYS A 179 -1.98 -34.01 -8.83
CA LYS A 179 -0.86 -33.35 -8.15
C LYS A 179 0.03 -32.58 -9.14
N VAL A 180 0.42 -33.22 -10.25
CA VAL A 180 1.26 -32.57 -11.29
C VAL A 180 0.54 -31.37 -11.90
N ARG A 181 -0.77 -31.51 -12.19
CA ARG A 181 -1.58 -30.40 -12.70
C ARG A 181 -1.73 -29.26 -11.69
N SER A 182 -1.86 -29.59 -10.41
CA SER A 182 -1.88 -28.60 -9.32
C SER A 182 -0.54 -27.87 -9.18
N ASP A 183 0.58 -28.60 -9.20
CA ASP A 183 1.92 -28.02 -9.13
C ASP A 183 2.21 -27.11 -10.33
N PHE A 184 1.79 -27.52 -11.54
CA PHE A 184 1.84 -26.69 -12.74
C PHE A 184 1.07 -25.39 -12.58
N LEU A 185 -0.20 -25.46 -12.19
CA LEU A 185 -1.05 -24.29 -12.00
C LEU A 185 -0.49 -23.35 -10.92
N LYS A 186 0.01 -23.88 -9.80
CA LYS A 186 0.63 -23.09 -8.73
C LYS A 186 1.86 -22.34 -9.22
N HIS A 187 2.72 -23.00 -9.99
CA HIS A 187 3.91 -22.35 -10.53
C HIS A 187 3.55 -21.27 -11.55
N LEU A 188 2.55 -21.52 -12.39
CA LEU A 188 2.02 -20.54 -13.34
C LEU A 188 1.48 -19.30 -12.63
N GLN A 189 0.70 -19.49 -11.57
CA GLN A 189 0.19 -18.41 -10.74
C GLN A 189 1.32 -17.60 -10.10
N LEU A 190 2.37 -18.24 -9.59
CA LEU A 190 3.55 -17.55 -9.05
C LEU A 190 4.18 -16.62 -10.09
N LEU A 191 4.46 -17.12 -11.29
CA LEU A 191 5.08 -16.33 -12.36
C LEU A 191 4.17 -15.17 -12.80
N LEU A 192 2.87 -15.42 -12.93
CA LEU A 192 1.89 -14.39 -13.26
C LEU A 192 1.87 -13.29 -12.20
N SER A 193 1.88 -13.65 -10.91
CA SER A 193 1.93 -12.69 -9.80
C SER A 193 3.23 -11.88 -9.80
N ILE A 194 4.37 -12.52 -10.13
CA ILE A 194 5.65 -11.85 -10.27
C ILE A 194 5.59 -10.81 -11.40
N CYS A 195 5.20 -11.20 -12.62
CA CYS A 195 5.13 -10.29 -13.76
C CYS A 195 4.22 -9.09 -13.48
N ARG A 196 3.00 -9.32 -12.98
CA ARG A 196 2.07 -8.25 -12.60
C ARG A 196 2.64 -7.33 -11.53
N THR A 197 3.34 -7.88 -10.54
CA THR A 197 3.92 -7.06 -9.45
C THR A 197 5.12 -6.25 -9.95
N VAL A 198 5.96 -6.78 -10.84
CA VAL A 198 7.03 -6.00 -11.48
C VAL A 198 6.45 -4.79 -12.21
N THR A 199 5.43 -5.00 -13.05
CA THR A 199 4.72 -3.92 -13.75
C THR A 199 4.22 -2.88 -12.77
N LEU A 200 3.52 -3.32 -11.71
CA LEU A 200 2.99 -2.46 -10.66
C LEU A 200 4.07 -1.60 -9.98
N ARG A 201 5.23 -2.19 -9.63
CA ARG A 201 6.34 -1.47 -8.98
C ARG A 201 6.99 -0.46 -9.92
N LEU A 202 7.10 -0.77 -11.21
CA LEU A 202 7.61 0.17 -12.20
C LEU A 202 6.66 1.36 -12.37
N GLU A 203 5.36 1.12 -12.43
CA GLU A 203 4.35 2.19 -12.48
C GLU A 203 4.33 3.06 -11.21
N GLU A 204 4.48 2.44 -10.04
CA GLU A 204 4.62 3.12 -8.75
C GLU A 204 5.81 4.10 -8.76
N LEU A 205 6.96 3.65 -9.26
CA LEU A 205 8.17 4.46 -9.36
C LEU A 205 8.06 5.55 -10.43
N LYS A 206 7.47 5.26 -11.60
CA LYS A 206 7.19 6.28 -12.64
C LYS A 206 6.30 7.39 -12.10
N TRP A 207 5.23 7.02 -11.40
CA TRP A 207 4.34 8.00 -10.78
C TRP A 207 5.09 8.86 -9.76
N SER A 208 5.91 8.23 -8.90
CA SER A 208 6.72 8.95 -7.91
C SER A 208 7.75 9.90 -8.56
N ALA A 209 8.37 9.51 -9.68
CA ALA A 209 9.28 10.35 -10.44
C ALA A 209 8.56 11.54 -11.08
N SER A 210 7.38 11.32 -11.67
CA SER A 210 6.58 12.39 -12.27
C SER A 210 6.14 13.46 -11.26
N LEU A 211 5.90 13.05 -10.00
CA LEU A 211 5.55 13.97 -8.92
C LEU A 211 6.71 14.90 -8.55
N LYS A 212 7.94 14.38 -8.59
CA LYS A 212 9.17 15.15 -8.36
C LYS A 212 9.49 16.11 -9.52
N GLU A 213 9.21 15.69 -10.75
CA GLU A 213 9.43 16.54 -11.94
C GLU A 213 8.41 17.68 -12.02
N GLY A 214 7.14 17.41 -11.70
CA GLY A 214 6.09 18.44 -11.64
C GLY A 214 6.33 19.52 -10.59
N THR A 215 7.20 19.26 -9.61
CA THR A 215 7.60 20.22 -8.56
C THR A 215 8.91 20.95 -8.82
N ALA A 216 9.63 20.63 -9.91
CA ALA A 216 10.91 21.25 -10.22
C ALA A 216 10.72 22.67 -10.78
N GLY A 217 10.78 23.75 -9.99
CA GLY A 217 12.05 24.40 -9.60
C GLY A 217 13.01 23.51 -8.79
N PRO A 218 14.32 23.59 -9.06
CA PRO A 218 15.29 22.54 -8.80
C PRO A 218 15.30 22.09 -7.33
N LEU A 219 14.54 21.03 -7.04
CA LEU A 219 14.72 20.22 -5.85
C LEU A 219 15.80 19.21 -6.19
N GLY A 220 17.05 19.62 -6.02
CA GLY A 220 18.15 18.68 -5.93
C GLY A 220 17.80 17.68 -4.83
N LEU A 221 17.74 16.40 -5.19
CA LEU A 221 18.21 15.36 -4.29
C LEU A 221 19.73 15.52 -4.21
N PRO A 222 20.34 15.92 -3.09
CA PRO A 222 21.74 15.64 -2.89
C PRO A 222 21.82 14.25 -2.24
N VAL A 223 22.58 13.39 -2.90
CA VAL A 223 23.47 12.47 -2.20
C VAL A 223 24.10 13.23 -1.03
N TYR A 224 23.95 12.67 0.17
CA TYR A 224 24.25 13.28 1.45
C TYR A 224 25.77 13.49 1.60
N GLU A 225 26.29 14.64 1.16
CA GLU A 225 27.57 15.18 1.61
C GLU A 225 27.58 16.69 1.39
N GLY A 226 27.21 17.44 2.42
CA GLY A 226 27.25 18.90 2.37
C GLY A 226 26.11 19.56 3.14
N ARG A 227 26.46 20.17 4.27
CA ARG A 227 25.59 20.93 5.16
C ARG A 227 25.12 22.22 4.48
N ASP A 228 24.12 22.14 3.61
CA ASP A 228 23.56 23.34 2.99
C ASP A 228 22.39 23.91 3.80
N ARG A 229 22.65 25.13 4.29
CA ARG A 229 21.72 25.98 5.01
C ARG A 229 20.58 26.36 4.07
N ILE A 230 19.36 26.17 4.53
CA ILE A 230 18.18 26.83 3.98
C ILE A 230 18.48 28.34 3.96
N PRO A 231 18.37 29.04 2.82
CA PRO A 231 18.63 30.47 2.78
C PRO A 231 17.58 31.17 3.64
N ASP A 232 18.04 31.80 4.71
CA ASP A 232 17.27 32.78 5.45
C ASP A 232 16.99 33.95 4.50
N ARG A 233 15.73 34.06 4.11
CA ARG A 233 15.00 35.30 3.83
C ARG A 233 15.78 36.34 3.02
N GLU A 234 15.60 36.32 1.70
CA GLU A 234 15.57 37.57 0.92
C GLU A 234 14.66 37.47 -0.31
N GLU A 235 14.06 38.61 -0.60
CA GLU A 235 12.81 38.83 -1.32
C GLU A 235 12.95 38.62 -2.83
N THR A 236 12.12 37.73 -3.38
CA THR A 236 11.56 37.96 -4.72
C THR A 236 10.05 37.86 -4.61
N SER A 237 9.39 39.02 -4.69
CA SER A 237 7.94 39.21 -4.66
C SER A 237 7.29 38.67 -5.95
N SER A 238 7.46 37.39 -6.21
CA SER A 238 6.50 36.64 -7.00
C SER A 238 5.28 36.45 -6.11
N ILE A 239 4.10 36.82 -6.58
CA ILE A 239 2.83 36.61 -5.87
C ILE A 239 2.75 35.11 -5.57
N SER A 240 3.15 34.73 -4.36
CA SER A 240 3.12 33.34 -3.93
C SER A 240 1.64 32.99 -3.84
N LYS A 241 1.19 32.11 -4.74
CA LYS A 241 -0.14 31.51 -4.61
C LYS A 241 -0.28 31.02 -3.18
N SER A 242 -1.40 31.36 -2.55
CA SER A 242 -1.71 30.85 -1.23
C SER A 242 -2.71 29.70 -1.35
N ALA A 243 -2.65 28.76 -0.42
CA ALA A 243 -3.56 27.63 -0.32
C ALA A 243 -4.27 27.64 1.04
N GLU A 244 -5.59 27.44 1.00
CA GLU A 244 -6.43 27.28 2.19
C GLU A 244 -6.52 25.79 2.59
N ALA A 245 -6.91 25.51 3.83
CA ALA A 245 -7.03 24.14 4.34
C ALA A 245 -8.10 23.32 3.62
N ASP A 246 -9.16 23.98 3.13
CA ASP A 246 -10.22 23.33 2.35
C ASP A 246 -9.70 22.87 0.99
N GLU A 247 -8.88 23.67 0.29
CA GLU A 247 -8.20 23.28 -0.94
C GLU A 247 -7.27 22.08 -0.71
N PHE A 248 -6.55 22.06 0.43
CA PHE A 248 -5.72 20.92 0.82
C PHE A 248 -6.53 19.65 1.09
N LEU A 249 -7.66 19.78 1.80
CA LEU A 249 -8.54 18.65 2.09
C LEU A 249 -9.21 18.13 0.82
N ASP A 250 -9.68 19.01 -0.07
CA ASP A 250 -10.30 18.66 -1.35
C ASP A 250 -9.31 17.91 -2.26
N ALA A 251 -8.05 18.36 -2.31
CA ALA A 251 -6.99 17.65 -3.04
C ALA A 251 -6.73 16.21 -2.53
N LEU A 252 -7.10 15.92 -1.27
CA LEU A 252 -7.01 14.60 -0.66
C LEU A 252 -8.37 13.86 -0.64
N GLY A 253 -9.38 14.40 -1.33
CA GLY A 253 -10.74 13.85 -1.39
C GLY A 253 -11.50 13.93 -0.06
N MET A 254 -11.15 14.90 0.78
CA MET A 254 -11.74 15.14 2.10
C MET A 254 -12.56 16.42 2.12
N VAL A 255 -13.56 16.45 3.00
CA VAL A 255 -14.43 17.62 3.14
C VAL A 255 -13.81 18.62 4.12
N GLY A 256 -13.69 19.86 3.66
CA GLY A 256 -13.21 21.00 4.44
C GLY A 256 -14.13 21.40 5.58
N SER A 257 -13.52 21.99 6.63
CA SER A 257 -14.21 22.75 7.67
C SER A 257 -14.18 24.25 7.34
N GLU A 258 -14.43 25.11 8.32
CA GLU A 258 -14.45 26.57 8.15
C GLU A 258 -13.16 27.11 7.48
N PRO A 259 -13.26 28.26 6.78
CA PRO A 259 -12.13 28.91 6.13
C PRO A 259 -10.97 29.09 7.10
N SER A 260 -9.77 28.75 6.65
CA SER A 260 -8.54 28.85 7.44
C SER A 260 -7.65 29.95 6.90
N GLN A 261 -6.61 30.33 7.66
CA GLN A 261 -5.67 31.32 7.19
C GLN A 261 -4.89 30.76 5.98
N PRO A 262 -4.85 31.47 4.84
CA PRO A 262 -4.13 31.02 3.67
C PRO A 262 -2.62 30.90 3.96
N ILE A 263 -1.99 29.81 3.53
CA ILE A 263 -0.55 29.58 3.66
C ILE A 263 0.12 29.53 2.28
N ASP A 264 1.45 29.52 2.22
CA ASP A 264 2.18 29.36 0.96
C ASP A 264 1.79 28.04 0.26
N ALA A 265 1.32 28.12 -0.99
CA ALA A 265 0.81 26.98 -1.74
C ALA A 265 1.89 25.91 -2.01
N LYS A 266 3.18 26.28 -2.09
CA LYS A 266 4.25 25.29 -2.31
C LYS A 266 4.43 24.39 -1.09
N VAL A 267 4.28 24.95 0.12
CA VAL A 267 4.35 24.15 1.35
C VAL A 267 3.14 23.20 1.45
N ALA A 268 1.94 23.70 1.14
CA ALA A 268 0.72 22.88 1.11
C ALA A 268 0.83 21.76 0.06
N ASP A 269 1.25 22.08 -1.16
CA ASP A 269 1.44 21.13 -2.26
C ASP A 269 2.49 20.07 -1.91
N LYS A 270 3.65 20.46 -1.34
CA LYS A 270 4.66 19.49 -0.87
C LYS A 270 4.06 18.52 0.15
N LEU A 271 3.26 19.01 1.11
CA LEU A 271 2.63 18.14 2.10
C LEU A 271 1.61 17.18 1.45
N SER A 272 0.75 17.68 0.57
CA SER A 272 -0.20 16.85 -0.19
C SER A 272 0.51 15.74 -0.95
N GLN A 273 1.59 16.07 -1.66
CA GLN A 273 2.38 15.11 -2.42
C GLN A 273 3.00 14.04 -1.52
N LEU A 274 3.57 14.41 -0.38
CA LEU A 274 4.12 13.46 0.57
C LEU A 274 3.06 12.50 1.13
N ILE A 275 1.83 12.98 1.36
CA ILE A 275 0.70 12.15 1.79
C ILE A 275 0.25 11.22 0.66
N LEU A 276 0.15 11.73 -0.58
CA LEU A 276 -0.22 10.94 -1.75
C LEU A 276 0.82 9.85 -2.07
N VAL A 277 2.11 10.12 -1.86
CA VAL A 277 3.18 9.11 -2.00
C VAL A 277 2.99 7.97 -1.01
N GLU A 278 2.66 8.28 0.26
CA GLU A 278 2.34 7.25 1.25
C GLU A 278 1.13 6.42 0.84
N GLU A 279 0.06 7.07 0.36
CA GLU A 279 -1.16 6.41 -0.08
C GLU A 279 -0.93 5.50 -1.30
N LYS A 280 -0.30 6.02 -2.35
CA LYS A 280 0.00 5.26 -3.57
C LYS A 280 0.85 4.02 -3.24
N ARG A 281 1.87 4.17 -2.40
CA ARG A 281 2.66 3.04 -1.88
C ARG A 281 1.75 2.02 -1.19
N ASN A 282 0.90 2.43 -0.27
CA ASN A 282 0.02 1.51 0.45
C ASN A 282 -0.92 0.76 -0.50
N ILE A 283 -1.49 1.44 -1.51
CA ILE A 283 -2.32 0.81 -2.55
C ILE A 283 -1.51 -0.23 -3.33
N CYS A 284 -0.31 0.12 -3.81
CA CYS A 284 0.54 -0.82 -4.55
C CYS A 284 0.94 -2.04 -3.69
N ASN A 285 1.15 -1.88 -2.38
CA ASN A 285 1.42 -3.02 -1.49
C ASN A 285 0.19 -3.93 -1.30
N LEU A 286 -1.02 -3.35 -1.23
CA LEU A 286 -2.26 -4.13 -1.18
C LEU A 286 -2.52 -4.87 -2.50
N GLU A 287 -2.25 -4.24 -3.63
CA GLU A 287 -2.37 -4.88 -4.95
C GLU A 287 -1.34 -5.98 -5.15
N ALA A 288 -0.08 -5.77 -4.75
CA ALA A 288 0.94 -6.81 -4.73
C ALA A 288 0.49 -8.00 -3.86
N ARG A 289 -0.04 -7.75 -2.66
CA ARG A 289 -0.62 -8.80 -1.82
C ARG A 289 -1.73 -9.55 -2.55
N TYR A 290 -2.68 -8.85 -3.16
CA TYR A 290 -3.77 -9.47 -3.91
C TYR A 290 -3.26 -10.38 -5.03
N TYR A 291 -2.22 -9.97 -5.75
CA TYR A 291 -1.61 -10.82 -6.78
C TYR A 291 -0.99 -12.09 -6.20
N PHE A 292 -0.26 -12.01 -5.08
CA PHE A 292 0.33 -13.18 -4.45
C PHE A 292 -0.67 -14.01 -3.62
N GLU A 293 -1.82 -13.45 -3.25
CA GLU A 293 -2.78 -14.07 -2.35
C GLU A 293 -3.25 -15.44 -2.86
N ARG A 294 -3.56 -15.59 -4.15
CA ARG A 294 -4.00 -16.89 -4.71
C ARG A 294 -2.93 -17.98 -4.59
N PHE A 295 -1.68 -17.60 -4.79
CA PHE A 295 -0.53 -18.50 -4.64
C PHE A 295 -0.29 -18.86 -3.16
N LEU A 296 -0.48 -17.90 -2.25
CA LEU A 296 -0.20 -18.05 -0.82
C LEU A 296 -1.36 -18.69 -0.03
N GLN A 297 -2.62 -18.47 -0.41
CA GLN A 297 -3.83 -18.94 0.29
C GLN A 297 -3.90 -20.47 0.43
N HIS A 298 -3.41 -21.21 -0.57
CA HIS A 298 -3.34 -22.67 -0.53
C HIS A 298 -2.47 -23.24 0.61
N PHE A 299 -1.77 -22.38 1.35
CA PHE A 299 -0.86 -22.74 2.43
C PHE A 299 -1.24 -22.10 3.77
N GLY A 300 -2.40 -21.43 3.85
CA GLY A 300 -2.83 -20.65 5.02
C GLY A 300 -4.24 -20.96 5.55
N GLU A 301 -4.90 -22.03 5.08
CA GLU A 301 -6.23 -22.44 5.61
C GLU A 301 -6.16 -22.98 7.05
N ASP A 302 -5.02 -23.52 7.47
CA ASP A 302 -4.78 -23.82 8.88
C ASP A 302 -4.17 -22.58 9.55
N ASP A 303 -5.04 -21.79 10.17
CA ASP A 303 -4.77 -20.84 11.26
C ASP A 303 -3.40 -20.12 11.20
N ALA A 304 -3.34 -19.00 10.44
CA ALA A 304 -2.16 -18.14 10.26
C ALA A 304 -1.54 -17.57 11.56
N PHE A 305 -2.15 -17.85 12.71
CA PHE A 305 -1.69 -17.47 14.04
C PHE A 305 -1.12 -18.62 14.87
N THR A 306 -1.33 -19.89 14.48
CA THR A 306 -0.86 -21.07 15.23
C THR A 306 -0.18 -22.15 14.37
N ALA A 307 -0.23 -22.04 13.04
CA ALA A 307 0.31 -23.08 12.18
C ALA A 307 1.84 -23.15 12.18
N THR A 308 2.33 -24.36 12.47
CA THR A 308 3.68 -24.84 12.13
C THR A 308 4.04 -24.36 10.70
N PRO A 309 5.25 -23.82 10.46
CA PRO A 309 5.64 -23.36 9.13
C PRO A 309 5.34 -24.43 8.09
N SER A 310 4.46 -24.10 7.14
CA SER A 310 4.03 -25.05 6.12
C SER A 310 5.27 -25.59 5.40
N THR A 311 5.55 -26.89 5.53
CA THR A 311 6.63 -27.54 4.78
C THR A 311 6.24 -27.78 3.32
N ALA A 312 5.11 -27.25 2.90
CA ALA A 312 4.53 -27.53 1.62
C ALA A 312 5.42 -27.00 0.50
N LYS A 313 5.64 -27.89 -0.45
CA LYS A 313 6.46 -27.70 -1.63
C LYS A 313 5.62 -28.11 -2.82
N HIS A 314 5.66 -27.32 -3.89
CA HIS A 314 5.23 -27.78 -5.20
C HIS A 314 6.48 -28.05 -6.04
N GLN A 315 6.37 -28.95 -7.00
CA GLN A 315 7.45 -29.18 -7.96
C GLN A 315 7.38 -28.13 -9.07
N ILE A 316 8.51 -27.54 -9.38
CA ILE A 316 8.65 -26.66 -10.54
C ILE A 316 8.53 -27.52 -11.81
N PRO A 317 7.59 -27.24 -12.72
CA PRO A 317 7.25 -28.16 -13.81
C PRO A 317 8.42 -28.53 -14.74
N TYR A 318 9.26 -27.57 -15.14
CA TYR A 318 10.32 -27.79 -16.13
C TYR A 318 11.60 -28.43 -15.58
N ASN A 319 11.80 -28.49 -14.26
CA ASN A 319 13.05 -29.02 -13.69
C ASN A 319 12.84 -29.96 -12.49
N GLY A 320 11.60 -30.16 -12.05
CA GLY A 320 11.23 -31.00 -10.90
C GLY A 320 11.77 -30.52 -9.55
N LYS A 321 12.50 -29.39 -9.50
CA LYS A 321 13.03 -28.85 -8.24
C LYS A 321 11.86 -28.42 -7.34
N PRO A 322 11.93 -28.67 -6.03
CA PRO A 322 10.91 -28.23 -5.11
C PRO A 322 11.01 -26.71 -4.88
N PHE A 323 9.91 -25.99 -5.08
CA PHE A 323 9.75 -24.60 -4.63
C PHE A 323 9.19 -24.58 -3.20
N ARG A 324 9.83 -23.85 -2.28
CA ARG A 324 9.52 -23.87 -0.84
C ARG A 324 8.53 -22.75 -0.49
N THR A 325 7.28 -22.92 -0.90
CA THR A 325 6.23 -21.91 -0.73
C THR A 325 6.05 -21.43 0.72
N GLY A 326 6.22 -22.30 1.71
CA GLY A 326 6.06 -21.91 3.12
C GLY A 326 7.03 -20.83 3.61
N ALA A 327 8.25 -20.79 3.09
CA ALA A 327 9.23 -19.76 3.49
C ALA A 327 8.82 -18.38 2.96
N LEU A 328 8.37 -18.33 1.70
CA LEU A 328 7.83 -17.12 1.10
C LEU A 328 6.52 -16.68 1.78
N ALA A 329 5.63 -17.61 2.11
CA ALA A 329 4.38 -17.31 2.83
C ALA A 329 4.64 -16.71 4.22
N GLN A 330 5.61 -17.25 4.97
CA GLN A 330 6.00 -16.71 6.27
C GLN A 330 6.58 -15.29 6.14
N ALA A 331 7.47 -15.07 5.17
CA ALA A 331 8.04 -13.75 4.93
C ALA A 331 6.97 -12.75 4.50
N ALA A 332 6.05 -13.16 3.61
CA ALA A 332 4.90 -12.37 3.18
C ALA A 332 4.00 -12.00 4.36
N ALA A 333 3.68 -12.95 5.25
CA ALA A 333 2.88 -12.69 6.43
C ALA A 333 3.52 -11.66 7.38
N GLN A 334 4.84 -11.75 7.58
CA GLN A 334 5.57 -10.76 8.38
C GLN A 334 5.52 -9.38 7.73
N ILE A 335 5.76 -9.30 6.42
CA ILE A 335 5.66 -8.07 5.64
C ILE A 335 4.25 -7.50 5.81
N PHE A 336 3.18 -8.28 5.54
CA PHE A 336 1.79 -7.81 5.57
C PHE A 336 1.29 -7.35 6.95
N ARG A 337 1.71 -8.00 8.05
CA ARG A 337 1.34 -7.55 9.41
C ARG A 337 1.78 -6.12 9.70
N GLU A 338 2.89 -5.66 9.12
CA GLU A 338 3.34 -4.27 9.27
C GLU A 338 2.41 -3.26 8.57
N TYR A 339 1.56 -3.69 7.63
CA TYR A 339 0.67 -2.80 6.84
C TYR A 339 -0.73 -2.65 7.43
N GLU A 340 -1.28 -3.70 8.03
CA GLU A 340 -2.67 -3.69 8.53
C GLU A 340 -2.87 -2.74 9.72
N GLY A 341 -1.79 -2.28 10.37
CA GLY A 341 -1.86 -1.35 11.50
C GLY A 341 -2.28 0.09 11.15
N ASN A 342 -2.46 0.43 9.87
CA ASN A 342 -2.85 1.79 9.46
C ASN A 342 -4.32 1.86 9.05
N THR A 343 -5.22 1.90 10.03
CA THR A 343 -6.66 2.07 9.78
C THR A 343 -6.94 3.34 8.97
N ASN A 344 -7.93 3.29 8.06
CA ASN A 344 -8.42 4.45 7.31
C ASN A 344 -8.74 5.64 8.26
N TYR A 345 -9.28 5.34 9.44
CA TYR A 345 -9.60 6.36 10.43
C TYR A 345 -8.36 7.08 10.99
N ARG A 346 -7.25 6.38 11.26
CA ARG A 346 -6.00 7.00 11.73
C ARG A 346 -5.46 8.00 10.71
N ARG A 347 -5.52 7.65 9.42
CA ARG A 347 -5.13 8.53 8.32
C ARG A 347 -6.04 9.77 8.25
N ILE A 348 -7.35 9.55 8.22
CA ILE A 348 -8.35 10.63 8.18
C ILE A 348 -8.15 11.60 9.35
N ARG A 349 -8.02 11.08 10.58
CA ARG A 349 -7.77 11.89 11.78
C ARG A 349 -6.49 12.71 11.66
N LYS A 350 -5.40 12.12 11.17
CA LYS A 350 -4.13 12.84 10.97
C LYS A 350 -4.28 13.99 9.98
N ILE A 351 -4.98 13.78 8.86
CA ILE A 351 -5.17 14.80 7.83
C ILE A 351 -6.05 15.95 8.37
N HIS A 352 -7.16 15.63 9.05
CA HIS A 352 -7.97 16.65 9.72
C HIS A 352 -7.18 17.40 10.80
N GLN A 353 -6.36 16.72 11.61
CA GLN A 353 -5.51 17.40 12.59
C GLN A 353 -4.53 18.40 11.98
N ILE A 354 -4.03 18.14 10.77
CA ILE A 354 -3.18 19.08 10.04
C ILE A 354 -4.01 20.28 9.59
N ALA A 355 -5.19 20.04 9.02
CA ALA A 355 -6.11 21.07 8.56
C ALA A 355 -6.65 21.95 9.71
N ASP A 356 -6.95 21.36 10.87
CA ASP A 356 -7.38 22.09 12.07
C ASP A 356 -6.27 23.04 12.59
N ASN A 357 -5.01 22.74 12.29
CA ASN A 357 -3.83 23.53 12.68
C ASN A 357 -3.19 24.25 11.49
N TRP A 358 -3.98 24.66 10.50
CA TRP A 358 -3.49 25.21 9.22
C TRP A 358 -2.83 26.58 9.36
N THR A 359 -1.55 26.55 9.73
CA THR A 359 -0.68 27.72 9.78
C THR A 359 0.72 27.33 9.29
N ARG A 360 1.50 28.31 8.81
CA ARG A 360 2.78 28.06 8.13
C ARG A 360 3.75 27.17 8.91
N GLY A 361 3.90 27.41 10.22
CA GLY A 361 4.83 26.65 11.08
C GLY A 361 4.43 25.18 11.24
N PRO A 362 3.23 24.89 11.78
CA PRO A 362 2.66 23.55 11.87
C PRO A 362 2.62 22.78 10.56
N VAL A 363 2.20 23.39 9.44
CA VAL A 363 2.12 22.69 8.15
C VAL A 363 3.51 22.34 7.60
N LEU A 364 4.49 23.24 7.73
CA LEU A 364 5.88 22.94 7.41
C LEU A 364 6.45 21.83 8.32
N GLY A 365 6.10 21.85 9.60
CA GLY A 365 6.45 20.79 10.56
C GLY A 365 5.87 19.43 10.15
N ALA A 366 4.59 19.41 9.77
CA ALA A 366 3.90 18.21 9.28
C ALA A 366 4.54 17.68 7.99
N ALA A 367 4.91 18.55 7.05
CA ALA A 367 5.61 18.15 5.83
C ALA A 367 6.94 17.46 6.13
N LYS A 368 7.78 18.07 6.98
CA LYS A 368 9.06 17.47 7.40
C LYS A 368 8.86 16.14 8.16
N GLN A 369 7.84 16.07 9.01
CA GLN A 369 7.53 14.83 9.73
C GLN A 369 7.04 13.73 8.78
N GLN A 370 6.20 14.07 7.80
CA GLN A 370 5.72 13.13 6.79
C GLN A 370 6.86 12.62 5.91
N GLU A 371 7.75 13.49 5.47
CA GLU A 371 8.95 13.15 4.68
C GLU A 371 9.81 12.11 5.41
N ARG A 372 10.20 12.40 6.66
CA ARG A 372 10.94 11.46 7.51
C ARG A 372 10.20 10.16 7.75
N ALA A 373 8.88 10.22 7.97
CA ALA A 373 8.07 9.02 8.18
C ALA A 373 8.03 8.14 6.93
N ASN A 374 7.94 8.75 5.74
CA ASN A 374 7.95 8.04 4.46
C ASN A 374 9.30 7.37 4.19
N GLU A 375 10.41 8.09 4.42
CA GLU A 375 11.78 7.58 4.31
C GLU A 375 12.00 6.41 5.28
N HIS A 376 11.72 6.62 6.56
CA HIS A 376 11.92 5.61 7.59
C HIS A 376 11.09 4.33 7.34
N LYS A 377 9.83 4.46 6.92
CA LYS A 377 9.00 3.29 6.56
C LYS A 377 9.59 2.53 5.38
N PHE A 378 10.13 3.24 4.41
CA PHE A 378 10.68 2.64 3.21
C PHE A 378 12.01 1.90 3.49
N GLU A 379 12.91 2.54 4.23
CA GLU A 379 14.17 1.92 4.67
C GLU A 379 13.92 0.71 5.56
N ARG A 380 13.00 0.83 6.54
CA ARG A 380 12.63 -0.29 7.42
C ARG A 380 12.15 -1.50 6.61
N ARG A 381 11.29 -1.30 5.60
CA ARG A 381 10.79 -2.41 4.77
C ARG A 381 11.91 -3.09 3.99
N LEU A 382 12.80 -2.30 3.40
CA LEU A 382 13.95 -2.84 2.69
C LEU A 382 14.87 -3.62 3.64
N HIS A 383 15.06 -3.13 4.87
CA HIS A 383 15.81 -3.84 5.90
C HIS A 383 15.14 -5.16 6.28
N THR A 384 13.83 -5.17 6.53
CA THR A 384 13.06 -6.40 6.81
C THR A 384 13.23 -7.41 5.69
N LYS A 385 13.12 -7.00 4.41
CA LYS A 385 13.35 -7.89 3.25
C LYS A 385 14.76 -8.46 3.22
N ARG A 386 15.77 -7.64 3.50
CA ARG A 386 17.17 -8.08 3.57
C ARG A 386 17.42 -9.05 4.71
N ASP A 387 16.78 -8.86 5.86
CA ASP A 387 16.84 -9.83 6.95
C ASP A 387 16.22 -11.17 6.57
N GLN A 388 15.04 -11.15 5.92
CA GLN A 388 14.42 -12.35 5.37
C GLN A 388 15.32 -13.03 4.34
N MET A 389 15.90 -12.26 3.42
CA MET A 389 16.84 -12.76 2.42
C MET A 389 18.04 -13.45 3.07
N ARG A 390 18.67 -12.85 4.09
CA ARG A 390 19.79 -13.48 4.82
C ARG A 390 19.37 -14.80 5.47
N MET A 391 18.14 -14.90 5.97
CA MET A 391 17.61 -16.16 6.50
C MET A 391 17.38 -17.21 5.40
N LEU A 392 16.88 -16.81 4.23
CA LEU A 392 16.69 -17.70 3.08
C LEU A 392 18.04 -18.20 2.50
N LEU A 393 19.04 -17.31 2.37
CA LEU A 393 20.39 -17.68 1.95
C LEU A 393 21.02 -18.72 2.89
N LYS A 394 20.86 -18.55 4.22
CA LYS A 394 21.31 -19.54 5.23
C LYS A 394 20.62 -20.91 5.08
N LYS A 395 19.43 -20.96 4.48
CA LYS A 395 18.69 -22.19 4.17
C LYS A 395 19.05 -22.77 2.79
N GLY A 396 20.06 -22.20 2.12
CA GLY A 396 20.56 -22.63 0.81
C GLY A 396 19.68 -22.23 -0.36
N ILE A 397 18.87 -21.18 -0.25
CA ILE A 397 18.17 -20.58 -1.39
C ILE A 397 19.15 -19.69 -2.15
N GLU A 398 19.18 -19.82 -3.48
CA GLU A 398 20.06 -19.05 -4.35
C GLU A 398 19.56 -17.61 -4.50
N TYR A 399 20.45 -16.71 -4.92
CA TYR A 399 20.16 -15.27 -4.96
C TYR A 399 19.15 -14.90 -6.05
N ASP A 400 19.25 -15.60 -7.18
CA ASP A 400 18.44 -15.51 -8.38
C ASP A 400 17.19 -16.39 -8.33
N ASP A 401 16.95 -17.08 -7.21
CA ASP A 401 15.75 -17.90 -7.03
C ASP A 401 14.47 -17.03 -7.06
N LEU A 402 13.40 -17.54 -7.67
CA LEU A 402 12.08 -16.90 -7.70
C LEU A 402 11.55 -16.58 -6.29
N GLU A 403 11.93 -17.34 -5.27
CA GLU A 403 11.62 -17.04 -3.86
C GLU A 403 12.21 -15.68 -3.43
N MET A 404 13.45 -15.39 -3.81
CA MET A 404 14.11 -14.12 -3.50
C MET A 404 13.49 -12.97 -4.29
N ILE A 405 13.21 -13.19 -5.57
CA ILE A 405 12.58 -12.20 -6.44
C ILE A 405 11.19 -11.83 -5.87
N ALA A 406 10.35 -12.82 -5.57
CA ALA A 406 9.03 -12.60 -5.00
C ALA A 406 9.09 -11.85 -3.66
N LEU A 407 10.03 -12.21 -2.77
CA LEU A 407 10.24 -11.51 -1.50
C LEU A 407 10.50 -10.01 -1.68
N PHE A 408 11.31 -9.63 -2.67
CA PHE A 408 11.63 -8.22 -2.89
C PHE A 408 10.52 -7.45 -3.58
N LEU A 409 9.61 -8.12 -4.28
CA LEU A 409 8.43 -7.51 -4.94
C LEU A 409 7.27 -7.22 -3.97
N LEU A 410 7.12 -8.01 -2.90
CA LEU A 410 6.15 -7.82 -1.81
C LEU A 410 6.41 -6.53 -1.03
#